data_AF-A0A1H8H9G5-F1
#
_entry.id   AF-A0A1H8H9G5-F1
#
_cell.length_a   1.000
_cell.length_b   1.000
_cell.length_c   1.000
_cell.angle_alpha   90.00
_cell.angle_beta   90.00
_cell.angle_gamma   90.00
#
_symmetry.space_group_name_H-M   'P 1'
#
loop_
_entity.id
_entity.type
_entity.pdbx_description
1 polymer ?
#
loop_
_entity_poly.entity_id
_entity_poly.type
_entity_poly.pdbx_seq_one_letter_code
_entity_poly.pdbx_strand_id
1 'polypeptide(L)'
;MELLPSTVAAHRNNDTSQLKKNYDFAEWCFRQKSEDLWNAAGVAFYEHLGDKTETLQTIHQWVKRDIYIEIRQLLKQRLDEITLKTVDSLYGLQNGKLKAT
;
A
#
# COMPACT_ATOMS: atom_id res chain seq x y z
N MET A 1 6.29 -18.69 2.64
CA MET A 1 5.57 -17.66 3.40
C MET A 1 4.97 -16.69 2.40
N GLU A 2 3.69 -16.34 2.54
CA GLU A 2 3.03 -15.38 1.65
C GLU A 2 3.55 -13.94 1.90
N LEU A 3 3.41 -13.08 0.88
CA LEU A 3 4.00 -11.74 0.87
C LEU A 3 3.47 -10.83 1.99
N LEU A 4 2.14 -10.74 2.14
CA LEU A 4 1.51 -9.86 3.14
C LEU A 4 1.86 -10.28 4.59
N PRO A 5 1.71 -11.57 5.00
CA PRO A 5 2.16 -12.00 6.33
C PRO A 5 3.65 -11.76 6.57
N SER A 6 4.50 -11.96 5.55
CA SER A 6 5.94 -11.65 5.64
C SER A 6 6.19 -10.16 5.89
N THR A 7 5.46 -9.27 5.21
CA THR A 7 5.57 -7.82 5.38
C THR A 7 5.15 -7.37 6.77
N VAL A 8 4.04 -7.91 7.30
CA VAL A 8 3.58 -7.60 8.67
C VAL A 8 4.62 -8.07 9.69
N ALA A 9 5.18 -9.27 9.54
CA ALA A 9 6.23 -9.77 10.42
C ALA A 9 7.50 -8.91 10.34
N ALA A 10 7.90 -8.48 9.15
CA ALA A 10 9.05 -7.61 8.96
C ALA A 10 8.86 -6.23 9.62
N HIS A 11 7.67 -5.63 9.54
CA HIS A 11 7.34 -4.41 10.29
C HIS A 11 7.49 -4.59 11.80
N ARG A 12 6.91 -5.66 12.35
CA ARG A 12 6.99 -5.96 13.78
C ARG A 12 8.42 -6.15 14.29
N ASN A 13 9.28 -6.67 13.43
CA ASN A 13 10.68 -6.94 13.75
C ASN A 13 11.62 -5.78 13.38
N ASN A 14 11.10 -4.67 12.84
CA ASN A 14 11.89 -3.59 12.25
C ASN A 14 12.90 -4.08 11.20
N ASP A 15 12.57 -5.14 10.46
CA ASP A 15 13.42 -5.71 9.42
C ASP A 15 13.27 -4.92 8.11
N THR A 16 13.92 -3.76 8.06
CA THR A 16 13.89 -2.85 6.90
C THR A 16 14.39 -3.52 5.61
N SER A 17 15.32 -4.47 5.71
CA SER A 17 15.85 -5.22 4.57
C SER A 17 14.77 -6.10 3.94
N GLN A 18 14.02 -6.84 4.77
CA GLN A 18 12.92 -7.67 4.29
C GLN A 18 11.74 -6.83 3.80
N LEU A 19 11.41 -5.72 4.49
CA LEU A 19 10.39 -4.78 4.03
C LEU A 19 10.71 -4.29 2.62
N LYS A 20 11.95 -3.86 2.37
CA LYS A 20 12.38 -3.40 1.04
C LYS A 20 12.13 -4.48 -0.02
N LYS A 21 12.58 -5.72 0.22
CA LYS A 21 12.37 -6.83 -0.73
C LYS A 21 10.89 -7.07 -1.01
N ASN A 22 10.05 -7.03 0.02
CA ASN A 22 8.63 -7.31 -0.14
C ASN A 22 7.92 -6.22 -0.94
N TYR A 23 8.16 -4.95 -0.61
CA TYR A 23 7.56 -3.82 -1.32
C TYR A 23 8.10 -3.67 -2.75
N ASP A 24 9.40 -3.88 -2.97
CA ASP A 24 10.00 -3.90 -4.32
C ASP A 24 9.35 -5.00 -5.19
N PHE A 25 9.12 -6.19 -4.63
CA PHE A 25 8.48 -7.30 -5.34
C PHE A 25 7.00 -6.99 -5.64
N ALA A 26 6.25 -6.45 -4.67
CA ALA A 26 4.86 -6.03 -4.89
C ALA A 26 4.74 -4.95 -5.96
N GLU A 27 5.62 -3.95 -5.94
CA GLU A 27 5.71 -2.92 -6.98
C GLU A 27 6.04 -3.54 -8.34
N TRP A 28 7.03 -4.43 -8.40
CA TRP A 28 7.37 -5.09 -9.66
C TRP A 28 6.17 -5.83 -10.24
N CYS A 29 5.46 -6.65 -9.45
CA CYS A 29 4.25 -7.35 -9.88
C CYS A 29 3.17 -6.37 -10.38
N PHE A 30 2.93 -5.29 -9.63
CA PHE A 30 1.90 -4.30 -9.95
C PHE A 30 2.16 -3.56 -11.27
N ARG A 31 3.43 -3.37 -11.64
CA ARG A 31 3.80 -2.72 -12.91
C ARG A 31 3.84 -3.65 -14.13
N GLN A 32 3.53 -4.94 -13.96
CA GLN A 32 3.50 -5.87 -15.08
C GLN A 32 2.26 -5.66 -15.96
N LYS A 33 2.37 -6.02 -17.25
CA LYS A 33 1.22 -6.00 -18.17
C LYS A 33 0.26 -7.17 -17.97
N SER A 34 0.72 -8.25 -17.35
CA SER A 34 -0.08 -9.44 -17.07
C SER A 34 -1.09 -9.16 -15.96
N GLU A 35 -2.37 -9.38 -16.26
CA GLU A 35 -3.49 -9.22 -15.32
C GLU A 35 -3.30 -10.03 -14.05
N ASP A 36 -2.89 -11.29 -14.17
CA ASP A 36 -2.65 -12.14 -13.01
C ASP A 36 -1.65 -11.52 -12.02
N LEU A 37 -0.62 -10.84 -12.53
CA LEU A 37 0.42 -10.24 -11.68
C LEU A 37 -0.03 -8.90 -11.08
N TRP A 38 -0.53 -7.97 -11.89
CA TRP A 38 -0.91 -6.66 -11.34
C TRP A 38 -2.15 -6.75 -10.47
N ASN A 39 -3.11 -7.60 -10.84
CA ASN A 39 -4.33 -7.79 -10.06
C ASN A 39 -3.99 -8.49 -8.74
N ALA A 40 -3.17 -9.56 -8.75
CA ALA A 40 -2.75 -10.22 -7.50
C ALA A 40 -2.02 -9.26 -6.56
N ALA A 41 -1.12 -8.40 -7.06
CA ALA A 41 -0.49 -7.39 -6.22
C ALA A 41 -1.50 -6.38 -5.66
N GLY A 42 -2.46 -5.95 -6.48
CA GLY A 42 -3.55 -5.06 -6.08
C GLY A 42 -4.41 -5.67 -4.96
N VAL A 43 -5.08 -6.79 -5.24
CA VAL A 43 -6.10 -7.36 -4.35
C VAL A 43 -5.54 -8.20 -3.21
N ALA A 44 -4.44 -8.94 -3.41
CA ALA A 44 -3.90 -9.82 -2.37
C ALA A 44 -2.88 -9.14 -1.44
N PHE A 45 -2.31 -8.00 -1.86
CA PHE A 45 -1.31 -7.28 -1.08
C PHE A 45 -1.71 -5.84 -0.77
N TYR A 46 -1.84 -4.97 -1.77
CA TYR A 46 -2.04 -3.53 -1.56
C TYR A 46 -3.36 -3.19 -0.89
N GLU A 47 -4.45 -3.84 -1.30
CA GLU A 47 -5.78 -3.69 -0.69
C GLU A 47 -5.73 -3.90 0.83
N HIS A 48 -4.96 -4.89 1.27
CA HIS A 48 -4.90 -5.33 2.66
C HIS A 48 -3.87 -4.59 3.53
N LEU A 49 -3.09 -3.66 2.98
CA LEU A 49 -2.16 -2.86 3.79
C LEU A 49 -2.89 -1.99 4.83
N GLY A 50 -4.17 -1.72 4.62
CA GLY A 50 -5.02 -1.02 5.58
C GLY A 50 -5.46 -1.85 6.78
N ASP A 51 -5.36 -3.19 6.72
CA ASP A 51 -5.97 -4.09 7.71
C ASP A 51 -5.16 -4.22 9.02
N LYS A 52 -3.88 -3.81 8.98
CA LYS A 52 -2.95 -3.88 10.12
C LYS A 52 -2.35 -2.50 10.40
N THR A 53 -2.27 -2.15 11.67
CA THR A 53 -1.75 -0.85 12.13
C THR A 53 -0.32 -0.63 11.65
N GLU A 54 0.51 -1.68 11.67
CA GLU A 54 1.92 -1.64 11.31
C GLU A 54 2.14 -1.24 9.85
N THR A 55 1.34 -1.81 8.93
CA THR A 55 1.39 -1.48 7.49
C THR A 55 0.70 -0.16 7.17
N LEU A 56 -0.41 0.15 7.85
CA LEU A 56 -1.19 1.37 7.61
C LEU A 56 -0.42 2.64 7.99
N GLN A 57 0.17 2.67 9.19
CA GLN A 57 0.86 3.88 9.70
C GLN A 57 2.08 4.26 8.87
N THR A 58 2.74 3.27 8.27
CA THR A 58 3.98 3.46 7.51
C THR A 58 3.76 3.37 6.00
N ILE A 59 2.52 3.25 5.52
CA ILE A 59 2.22 2.99 4.10
C ILE A 59 2.91 4.00 3.16
N HIS A 60 2.93 5.28 3.53
CA HIS A 60 3.54 6.39 2.78
C HIS A 60 5.06 6.31 2.66
N GLN A 61 5.72 5.51 3.49
CA GLN A 61 7.17 5.30 3.43
C GLN A 61 7.55 4.22 2.42
N TRP A 62 6.61 3.33 2.10
CA TRP A 62 6.87 2.11 1.34
C TRP A 62 6.13 2.02 0.01
N VAL A 63 4.94 2.62 -0.07
CA VAL A 63 4.13 2.66 -1.29
C VAL A 63 4.35 4.01 -1.96
N LYS A 64 4.74 3.98 -3.24
CA LYS A 64 4.96 5.20 -4.02
C LYS A 64 3.63 5.90 -4.29
N ARG A 65 3.69 7.22 -4.45
CA ARG A 65 2.50 8.07 -4.62
C ARG A 65 1.65 7.68 -5.83
N ASP A 66 2.28 7.34 -6.96
CA ASP A 66 1.59 6.90 -8.17
C ASP A 66 0.81 5.60 -7.91
N ILE A 67 1.45 4.60 -7.29
CA ILE A 67 0.81 3.34 -6.90
C ILE A 67 -0.34 3.60 -5.92
N TYR A 68 -0.11 4.45 -4.91
CA TYR A 68 -1.15 4.81 -3.93
C TYR A 68 -2.41 5.37 -4.60
N ILE A 69 -2.26 6.27 -5.57
CA ILE A 69 -3.38 6.86 -6.32
C ILE A 69 -4.19 5.76 -7.03
N GLU A 70 -3.51 4.79 -7.64
CA GLU A 70 -4.15 3.67 -8.33
C GLU A 70 -4.88 2.71 -7.37
N ILE A 71 -4.25 2.35 -6.25
CA ILE A 71 -4.84 1.40 -5.27
C ILE A 71 -5.84 2.05 -4.32
N ARG A 72 -5.99 3.38 -4.34
CA ARG A 72 -6.81 4.10 -3.36
C ARG A 72 -8.25 3.58 -3.25
N GLN A 73 -8.85 3.17 -4.38
CA GLN A 73 -10.21 2.63 -4.37
C GLN A 73 -10.31 1.25 -3.72
N LEU A 74 -9.22 0.46 -3.75
CA LEU A 74 -9.13 -0.81 -3.03
C LEU A 74 -9.04 -0.54 -1.52
N LEU A 75 -8.17 0.39 -1.10
CA LEU A 75 -8.04 0.79 0.30
C LEU A 75 -9.36 1.36 0.87
N LYS A 76 -10.15 2.05 0.05
CA LYS A 76 -11.48 2.55 0.43
C LYS A 76 -12.45 1.42 0.81
N GLN A 77 -12.25 0.18 0.32
CA GLN A 77 -13.06 -0.97 0.73
C GLN A 77 -12.72 -1.47 2.14
N ARG A 78 -11.52 -1.13 2.64
CA ARG A 78 -10.98 -1.62 3.92
C ARG A 78 -10.97 -0.57 5.02
N LEU A 79 -10.90 0.70 4.65
CA LEU A 79 -10.74 1.83 5.57
C LEU A 79 -12.00 2.68 5.66
N ASP A 80 -12.30 3.18 6.85
CA ASP A 80 -13.29 4.24 7.01
C ASP A 80 -12.81 5.56 6.39
N GLU A 81 -13.76 6.49 6.18
CA GLU A 81 -13.49 7.74 5.47
C GLU A 81 -12.47 8.63 6.20
N ILE A 82 -12.46 8.65 7.53
CA ILE A 82 -11.56 9.48 8.33
C ILE A 82 -10.12 8.94 8.20
N THR A 83 -9.97 7.62 8.32
CA THR A 83 -8.68 6.96 8.16
C THR A 83 -8.14 7.14 6.74
N LEU A 84 -8.97 6.95 5.71
CA LEU A 84 -8.56 7.14 4.32
C LEU A 84 -8.11 8.59 4.03
N LYS A 85 -8.82 9.60 4.57
CA LYS A 85 -8.43 11.02 4.47
C LYS A 85 -7.09 11.30 5.16
N THR A 86 -6.81 10.63 6.28
CA THR A 86 -5.53 10.74 6.97
C THR A 86 -4.41 10.21 6.08
N VAL A 87 -4.59 9.03 5.46
CA VAL A 87 -3.60 8.47 4.52
C VAL A 87 -3.44 9.37 3.29
N ASP A 88 -4.53 9.87 2.71
CA ASP A 88 -4.51 10.82 1.58
C ASP A 88 -3.61 12.03 1.87
N SER A 89 -3.66 12.56 3.08
CA SER A 89 -2.86 13.71 3.48
C SER A 89 -1.34 13.43 3.48
N LEU A 90 -0.93 12.19 3.81
CA LEU A 90 0.47 11.75 3.76
C LEU A 90 1.02 11.76 2.32
N TYR A 91 0.14 11.63 1.32
CA TYR A 91 0.47 11.69 -0.10
C TYR A 91 0.17 13.07 -0.74
N GLY A 92 -0.18 14.07 0.08
CA GLY A 92 -0.53 15.41 -0.41
C GLY A 92 -1.81 15.45 -1.25
N LEU A 93 -2.76 14.55 -0.99
CA LEU A 93 -4.09 14.57 -1.59
C LEU A 93 -5.09 15.31 -0.68
N GLN A 94 -6.01 16.04 -1.29
CA GLN A 94 -7.15 16.69 -0.63
C GLN A 94 -8.44 16.25 -1.31
N ASN A 95 -9.38 15.69 -0.54
CA ASN A 95 -10.63 15.11 -1.06
C ASN A 95 -10.40 14.07 -2.19
N GLY A 96 -9.35 13.27 -2.09
CA GLY A 96 -8.98 12.28 -3.12
C GLY A 96 -8.45 12.87 -4.43
N LYS A 97 -8.11 14.16 -4.47
CA LYS A 97 -7.49 14.85 -5.61
C LYS A 97 -6.14 15.42 -5.22
N LEU A 98 -5.26 15.63 -6.20
CA LEU A 98 -3.99 16.34 -5.99
C LEU A 98 -4.29 17.74 -5.44
N LYS A 99 -3.64 18.13 -4.35
CA LYS A 99 -3.71 19.51 -3.87
C LYS A 99 -3.01 20.42 -4.88
N ALA A 100 -3.72 21.41 -5.42
CA ALA A 100 -3.11 22.45 -6.23
C ALA A 100 -2.16 23.26 -5.33
N THR A 101 -0.90 23.37 -5.74
CA THR A 101 0.12 24.25 -5.14
C THR A 101 -0.18 25.70 -5.42
#